data_AF-A0A9E5GFP1-F1
#
_entry.id   AF-A0A9E5GFP1-F1
#
_cell.length_a   1.000
_cell.length_b   1.000
_cell.length_c   1.000
_cell.angle_alpha   90.00
_cell.angle_beta   90.00
_cell.angle_gamma   90.00
#
_symmetry.space_group_name_H-M   'P 1'
#
loop_
_entity.id
_entity.type
_entity.pdbx_description
1 polymer ?
#
loop_
_entity_poly.entity_id
_entity_poly.type
_entity_poly.pdbx_seq_one_letter_code
_entity_poly.pdbx_strand_id
1 'polypeptide(L)'
;LVHRELGRYFSSTLVLRNDHKLIKSGPYAVVRHPMYSSYLLLFLGSFLISENWCIGLLGMSIILTLMTLRVGKEEAMLLNRFGSEYEVYRNSTDMFIPFRYVLRFAKTRSAS
;
A
#
# COMPACT_ATOMS: atom_id res chain seq x y z
N LEU A 1 10.82 7.44 -7.58
CA LEU A 1 11.56 6.36 -6.89
C LEU A 1 10.80 5.04 -6.89
N VAL A 2 9.51 5.02 -6.51
CA VAL A 2 8.64 3.82 -6.57
C VAL A 2 8.52 3.22 -7.99
N HIS A 3 8.30 4.04 -9.03
CA HIS A 3 8.29 3.55 -10.43
C HIS A 3 9.65 2.99 -10.92
N ARG A 4 10.75 3.37 -10.26
CA ARG A 4 12.10 2.96 -10.65
C ARG A 4 12.47 1.58 -10.11
N GLU A 5 11.93 1.21 -8.94
CA GLU A 5 12.10 -0.15 -8.37
C GLU A 5 11.15 -1.18 -8.98
N LEU A 6 9.94 -0.78 -9.38
CA LEU A 6 8.98 -1.71 -9.98
C LEU A 6 9.37 -2.19 -11.39
N GLY A 7 10.20 -1.43 -12.13
CA GLY A 7 10.75 -1.84 -13.42
C GLY A 7 9.75 -2.57 -14.33
N ARG A 8 10.10 -3.79 -14.77
CA ARG A 8 9.26 -4.66 -15.62
C ARG A 8 8.02 -5.28 -14.94
N TYR A 9 7.86 -5.12 -13.63
CA TYR A 9 6.72 -5.62 -12.86
C TYR A 9 5.68 -4.54 -12.54
N PHE A 10 5.95 -3.29 -12.91
CA PHE A 10 4.95 -2.23 -12.87
C PHE A 10 3.86 -2.49 -13.91
N SER A 11 2.65 -2.80 -13.45
CA SER A 11 1.46 -2.86 -14.28
C SER A 11 0.35 -2.10 -13.56
N SER A 12 -0.25 -1.12 -14.24
CA SER A 12 -1.46 -0.42 -13.81
C SER A 12 -2.71 -1.31 -13.80
N THR A 13 -2.55 -2.55 -14.26
CA THR A 13 -3.58 -3.58 -14.35
C THR A 13 -3.16 -4.77 -13.50
N LEU A 14 -4.12 -5.37 -12.77
CA LEU A 14 -3.98 -6.62 -11.99
C LEU A 14 -3.57 -7.79 -12.91
N VAL A 15 -2.30 -7.83 -13.28
CA VAL A 15 -1.75 -8.85 -14.20
C VAL A 15 -0.64 -9.56 -13.46
N LEU A 16 -0.99 -10.71 -12.90
CA LEU A 16 -0.01 -11.70 -12.47
C LEU A 16 0.68 -12.26 -13.71
N ARG A 17 1.90 -11.78 -14.00
CA ARG A 17 2.76 -12.42 -14.99
C ARG A 17 3.22 -13.78 -14.46
N ASN A 18 3.46 -14.75 -15.34
CA ASN A 18 3.81 -16.11 -14.91
C ASN A 18 5.07 -16.19 -14.02
N ASP A 19 6.03 -15.27 -14.22
CA ASP A 19 7.25 -15.11 -13.40
C ASP A 19 7.14 -14.01 -12.33
N HIS A 20 5.93 -13.66 -11.88
CA HIS A 20 5.76 -12.64 -10.84
C HIS A 20 6.34 -13.18 -9.53
N LYS A 21 7.40 -12.53 -9.04
CA LYS A 21 7.98 -12.81 -7.72
C LYS A 21 7.38 -11.85 -6.70
N LEU A 22 7.17 -12.31 -5.48
CA LEU A 22 6.70 -11.47 -4.39
C LEU A 22 7.81 -10.49 -3.98
N ILE A 23 7.69 -9.22 -4.38
CA ILE A 23 8.64 -8.17 -4.03
C ILE A 23 8.37 -7.70 -2.60
N LYS A 24 9.34 -7.91 -1.72
CA LYS A 24 9.28 -7.54 -0.29
C LYS A 24 10.35 -6.51 0.10
N SER A 25 11.07 -5.94 -0.86
CA SER A 25 12.19 -5.01 -0.63
C SER A 25 11.76 -3.55 -0.83
N GLY A 26 12.56 -2.62 -0.30
CA GLY A 26 12.35 -1.18 -0.49
C GLY A 26 11.06 -0.67 0.18
N PRO A 27 10.20 0.10 -0.50
CA PRO A 27 8.95 0.61 0.07
C PRO A 27 7.95 -0.52 0.39
N TYR A 28 8.05 -1.66 -0.30
CA TYR A 28 7.24 -2.85 -0.01
C TYR A 28 7.66 -3.57 1.29
N ALA A 29 8.86 -3.32 1.82
CA ALA A 29 9.24 -3.78 3.17
C ALA A 29 8.60 -2.93 4.28
N VAL A 30 8.12 -1.73 3.94
CA VAL A 30 7.58 -0.75 4.89
C VAL A 30 6.06 -0.80 4.93
N VAL A 31 5.42 -0.85 3.76
CA VAL A 31 3.96 -1.00 3.60
C VAL A 31 3.65 -1.93 2.42
N ARG A 32 2.57 -2.71 2.50
CA ARG A 32 2.17 -3.66 1.44
C ARG A 32 1.71 -2.96 0.17
N HIS A 33 1.14 -1.77 0.31
CA HIS A 33 0.50 -1.03 -0.78
C HIS A 33 1.03 0.42 -0.87
N PRO A 34 2.34 0.64 -1.15
CA PRO A 34 2.95 1.97 -1.13
C PRO A 34 2.34 2.95 -2.14
N MET A 35 1.83 2.44 -3.28
CA MET A 35 1.08 3.26 -4.22
C MET A 35 -0.24 3.77 -3.63
N TYR A 36 -0.95 2.93 -2.88
CA TYR A 36 -2.20 3.33 -2.24
C TYR A 36 -1.95 4.37 -1.15
N SER A 37 -0.85 4.25 -0.40
CA SER A 37 -0.41 5.30 0.54
C SER A 37 -0.13 6.63 -0.16
N SER A 38 0.46 6.60 -1.36
CA SER A 38 0.72 7.81 -2.16
C SER A 38 -0.58 8.47 -2.61
N TYR A 39 -1.56 7.68 -3.05
CA TYR A 39 -2.89 8.18 -3.40
C TYR A 39 -3.62 8.76 -2.19
N LEU A 40 -3.56 8.12 -1.03
CA LEU A 40 -4.16 8.68 0.21
C LEU A 40 -3.62 10.08 0.52
N LEU A 41 -2.31 10.27 0.40
CA LEU A 41 -1.68 11.59 0.58
C LEU A 41 -2.14 12.60 -0.47
N LEU A 42 -2.22 12.18 -1.74
CA LEU A 42 -2.71 13.03 -2.83
C LEU A 42 -4.15 13.48 -2.56
N PHE A 43 -5.04 12.56 -2.20
CA PHE A 43 -6.43 12.86 -1.91
C PHE A 43 -6.60 13.71 -0.66
N LEU A 44 -5.75 13.51 0.36
CA LEU A 44 -5.74 14.35 1.55
C LEU A 44 -5.31 15.78 1.21
N GLY A 45 -4.30 15.94 0.36
CA GLY A 45 -3.91 17.26 -0.16
C GLY A 45 -5.02 17.93 -0.95
N SER A 46 -5.66 17.21 -1.87
CA SER A 46 -6.79 17.72 -2.65
C SER A 46 -7.99 18.10 -1.76
N PHE A 47 -8.26 17.32 -0.72
CA PHE A 47 -9.29 17.63 0.28
C PHE A 47 -9.02 18.95 0.99
N LEU A 48 -7.77 19.16 1.44
CA LEU A 48 -7.37 20.38 2.15
C LEU A 48 -7.43 21.62 1.25
N ILE A 49 -7.16 21.49 -0.05
CA ILE A 49 -7.19 22.59 -1.02
C ILE A 49 -8.62 22.93 -1.47
N SER A 50 -9.54 21.96 -1.47
CA SER A 50 -10.86 22.13 -2.09
C SER A 50 -11.74 23.18 -1.42
N GLU A 51 -11.45 23.62 -0.18
CA GLU A 51 -12.24 24.50 0.71
C GLU A 51 -13.72 24.08 0.93
N ASN A 52 -14.20 23.08 0.20
CA ASN A 52 -15.54 22.53 0.24
C ASN A 52 -15.51 21.16 0.91
N TRP A 53 -15.85 21.16 2.20
CA TRP A 53 -15.75 20.00 3.06
C TRP A 53 -16.77 18.92 2.66
N CYS A 54 -17.95 19.30 2.15
CA CYS A 54 -18.97 18.36 1.70
C CYS A 54 -18.48 17.54 0.50
N ILE A 55 -18.03 18.20 -0.58
CA ILE A 55 -17.53 17.51 -1.77
C ILE A 55 -16.26 16.73 -1.46
N GLY A 56 -15.38 17.33 -0.65
CA GLY A 56 -14.14 16.72 -0.23
C GLY A 56 -14.34 15.42 0.56
N LEU A 57 -15.22 15.42 1.57
CA LEU A 57 -15.50 14.23 2.38
C LEU A 57 -16.22 13.14 1.57
N LEU A 58 -17.15 13.53 0.69
CA LEU A 58 -17.84 12.58 -0.20
C LEU A 58 -16.84 11.94 -1.16
N GLY A 59 -15.99 12.72 -1.81
CA GLY A 59 -14.94 12.20 -2.70
C GLY A 59 -13.97 11.28 -1.97
N MET A 60 -13.47 11.71 -0.80
CA MET A 60 -12.57 10.92 0.04
C MET A 60 -13.19 9.58 0.46
N SER A 61 -14.45 9.57 0.91
CA SER A 61 -15.13 8.35 1.34
C SER A 61 -15.37 7.36 0.19
N ILE A 62 -15.75 7.84 -1.01
CA ILE A 62 -15.91 7.00 -2.20
C ILE A 62 -14.58 6.36 -2.59
N ILE A 63 -13.51 7.16 -2.65
CA ILE A 63 -12.18 6.69 -3.03
C ILE A 63 -11.63 5.68 -2.01
N LEU A 64 -11.77 5.96 -0.71
CA LEU A 64 -11.37 5.03 0.35
C LEU A 64 -12.11 3.69 0.23
N THR A 65 -13.41 3.74 -0.05
CA THR A 65 -14.23 2.54 -0.23
C THR A 65 -13.78 1.74 -1.46
N LEU A 66 -13.59 2.40 -2.60
CA LEU A 66 -13.10 1.74 -3.81
C LEU A 66 -11.70 1.16 -3.64
N MET A 67 -10.81 1.86 -2.93
CA MET A 67 -9.47 1.37 -2.62
C MET A 67 -9.49 0.14 -1.73
N THR A 68 -10.25 0.15 -0.64
CA THR A 68 -10.30 -1.01 0.27
C THR A 68 -10.89 -2.24 -0.41
N LEU A 69 -11.95 -2.08 -1.23
CA LEU A 69 -12.51 -3.16 -2.03
C LEU A 69 -11.51 -3.70 -3.05
N ARG A 70 -10.75 -2.82 -3.72
CA ARG A 70 -9.74 -3.21 -4.69
C ARG A 70 -8.59 -3.96 -4.00
N VAL A 71 -8.05 -3.42 -2.93
CA VAL A 71 -6.98 -4.03 -2.13
C VAL A 71 -7.39 -5.42 -1.65
N GLY A 72 -8.63 -5.60 -1.16
CA GLY A 72 -9.11 -6.92 -0.76
C GLY A 72 -9.06 -7.96 -1.89
N LYS A 73 -9.41 -7.56 -3.12
CA LYS A 73 -9.28 -8.42 -4.31
C LYS A 73 -7.82 -8.70 -4.68
N GLU A 74 -6.94 -7.71 -4.56
CA GLU A 74 -5.50 -7.90 -4.81
C GLU A 74 -4.90 -8.86 -3.77
N GLU A 75 -5.17 -8.68 -2.48
CA GLU A 75 -4.67 -9.57 -1.42
C GLU A 75 -5.19 -10.99 -1.60
N ALA A 76 -6.47 -11.18 -1.97
CA ALA A 76 -7.02 -12.50 -2.27
C ALA A 76 -6.33 -13.16 -3.47
N MET A 77 -6.04 -12.39 -4.52
CA MET A 77 -5.31 -12.88 -5.69
C MET A 77 -3.86 -13.26 -5.34
N LEU A 78 -3.20 -12.47 -4.49
CA LEU A 78 -1.83 -12.74 -4.01
C LEU A 78 -1.80 -13.95 -3.08
N LEU A 79 -2.77 -14.11 -2.19
CA LEU A 79 -2.94 -15.31 -1.35
C LEU A 79 -3.13 -16.56 -2.20
N ASN A 80 -3.99 -16.50 -3.22
CA ASN A 80 -4.21 -17.65 -4.11
C ASN A 80 -2.95 -18.03 -4.92
N ARG A 81 -2.08 -17.07 -5.24
CA ARG A 81 -0.86 -17.33 -6.02
C ARG A 81 0.34 -17.76 -5.18
N PHE A 82 0.57 -17.09 -4.05
CA PHE A 82 1.77 -17.23 -3.22
C PHE A 82 1.51 -17.96 -1.88
N GLY A 83 0.25 -18.20 -1.53
CA GLY A 83 -0.15 -18.97 -0.35
C GLY A 83 0.48 -18.45 0.94
N SER A 84 1.16 -19.35 1.64
CA SER A 84 1.80 -19.10 2.94
C SER A 84 2.90 -18.02 2.87
N GLU A 85 3.59 -17.86 1.73
CA GLU A 85 4.62 -16.83 1.59
C GLU A 85 4.01 -15.42 1.71
N TYR A 86 2.83 -15.22 1.12
CA TYR A 86 2.11 -13.96 1.24
C TYR A 86 1.49 -13.79 2.62
N GLU A 87 1.03 -14.86 3.26
CA GLU A 87 0.48 -14.79 4.62
C GLU A 87 1.52 -14.31 5.64
N VAL A 88 2.75 -14.84 5.57
CA VAL A 88 3.87 -14.39 6.41
C VAL A 88 4.21 -12.91 6.12
N TYR A 89 4.19 -12.51 4.86
CA TYR A 89 4.41 -11.12 4.46
C TYR A 89 3.28 -10.19 4.98
N ARG A 90 2.02 -10.61 4.85
CA ARG A 90 0.84 -9.91 5.35
C ARG A 90 0.89 -9.71 6.85
N ASN A 91 1.34 -10.72 7.58
CA ASN A 91 1.44 -10.68 9.04
C ASN A 91 2.66 -9.90 9.55
N SER A 92 3.62 -9.56 8.71
CA SER A 92 4.85 -8.84 9.10
C SER A 92 4.89 -7.38 8.63
N THR A 93 4.05 -7.00 7.66
CA THR A 93 4.08 -5.67 7.02
C THR A 93 2.72 -4.99 7.13
N ASP A 94 2.69 -3.68 7.39
CA ASP A 94 1.44 -2.91 7.52
C ASP A 94 0.77 -2.63 6.16
N MET A 95 -0.55 -2.45 6.16
CA MET A 95 -1.34 -2.31 4.93
C MET A 95 -1.14 -0.95 4.22
N PHE A 96 -1.31 0.17 4.94
CA PHE A 96 -1.25 1.53 4.37
C PHE A 96 -0.35 2.50 5.13
N ILE A 97 -0.32 2.40 6.47
CA ILE A 97 0.44 3.31 7.35
C ILE A 97 1.55 2.49 8.01
N PRO A 98 2.82 2.95 7.96
CA PRO A 98 3.97 2.19 8.44
C PRO A 98 4.14 2.20 9.97
N PHE A 99 3.11 1.80 10.71
CA PHE A 99 3.09 1.89 12.17
C PHE A 99 4.16 1.00 12.83
N ARG A 100 4.31 -0.25 12.40
CA ARG A 100 5.28 -1.21 12.93
C ARG A 100 6.70 -0.87 12.53
N TYR A 101 6.89 -0.31 11.34
CA TYR A 101 8.18 0.20 10.90
C TYR A 101 8.64 1.37 11.77
N VAL A 102 7.76 2.35 12.03
CA VAL A 102 8.04 3.49 12.91
C VAL A 102 8.31 3.02 14.35
N LEU A 103 7.53 2.08 14.88
CA LEU A 103 7.77 1.52 16.22
C LEU A 103 9.11 0.81 16.35
N ARG A 104 9.52 0.03 15.33
CA ARG A 104 10.86 -0.57 15.30
C ARG A 104 11.94 0.50 15.31
N PHE A 105 11.80 1.52 14.47
CA PHE A 105 12.77 2.61 14.38
C PHE A 105 12.89 3.40 15.69
N ALA A 106 11.76 3.71 16.34
CA ALA A 106 11.73 4.40 17.63
C ALA A 106 12.40 3.57 18.74
N LYS A 107 12.17 2.25 18.77
CA LYS A 107 12.79 1.35 19.74
C LYS A 107 14.30 1.21 19.56
N THR A 108 14.79 1.21 18.32
CA THR A 108 16.23 1.18 18.02
C THR A 108 16.93 2.48 18.46
N ARG A 109 16.25 3.62 18.38
CA ARG A 109 16.80 4.93 18.75
C ARG A 109 16.81 5.21 20.26
N SER A 110 16.01 4.51 21.05
CA SER A 110 16.00 4.60 22.52
C SER A 110 17.05 3.69 23.19
N ALA A 111 17.68 2.80 22.43
CA ALA A 111 18.70 1.87 22.90
C ALA A 111 20.14 2.30 22.53
N SER A 112 20.29 3.50 21.97
CA SER A 112 21.57 4.18 21.70
C SER A 112 21.67 5.44 22.55
#